data_AF-W1PIP3-F1
#
_entry.id   AF-W1PIP3-F1
#
_cell.length_a   1.000
_cell.length_b   1.000
_cell.length_c   1.000
_cell.angle_alpha   90.00
_cell.angle_beta   90.00
_cell.angle_gamma   90.00
#
_symmetry.space_group_name_H-M   'P 1'
#
loop_
_entity.id
_entity.type
_entity.pdbx_description
1 polymer ?
#
loop_
_entity_poly.entity_id
_entity_poly.type
_entity_poly.pdbx_seq_one_letter_code
_entity_poly.pdbx_strand_id
1 'polypeptide(L)'
;MKKRTSMAPPPMNRLTRKSMADPPLPPDPPFRHAPRRSSTSSYGSAIGGSQDPFPFVNDRSYQAAALRSLNDYLSPHRPPLRHRPSALEITDTFRFLSSRLDFNLSHLDQDLLPLLHHLGCPLKLSRSNLKAPASPHLWPVLLASMHWLVQAIKYKDHISSNSHGLNELLVYTALSYDHFMKGDEDAVNALDKEYLRKVEEESESAAALVRERKGELEEAEEQIAALRSRPSKIEELEREKASFRGDVNKFETYVESYLEKIGALEKGIEERREKLREVEGESRRVREENEGLRRDVEGQAMSVRDVERMGRELQAVERDIAEAELARGSWEDKVWDMEKEVEKAVKEMIGLVGDCNEAIERLKIGNDLKFMLNTSGSSLAEVLGIDYKSTLKPALLAFGDDSKKNGKKKYEEFVALQKQLHEKFLQQDAMKSDNASLLSKIEESLNI
;
A
#
# COMPACT_ATOMS: atom_id res chain seq x y z
N MET A 1 13.41 37.87 21.60
CA MET A 1 12.35 38.05 22.61
C MET A 1 11.02 38.33 21.92
N LYS A 2 10.11 37.35 21.86
CA LYS A 2 8.66 37.54 21.64
C LYS A 2 7.98 36.28 22.19
N LYS A 3 7.12 36.47 23.18
CA LYS A 3 6.53 35.42 24.04
C LYS A 3 5.51 34.60 23.25
N ARG A 4 5.61 33.27 23.36
CA ARG A 4 4.56 32.31 22.95
C ARG A 4 3.40 32.39 23.94
N THR A 5 2.23 32.77 23.47
CA THR A 5 0.96 32.65 24.21
C THR A 5 0.28 31.36 23.78
N SER A 6 0.21 30.40 24.71
CA SER A 6 -0.49 29.13 24.59
C SER A 6 -2.00 29.38 24.78
N MET A 7 -2.80 29.23 23.72
CA MET A 7 -4.26 29.18 23.83
C MET A 7 -4.71 27.75 24.16
N ALA A 8 -5.40 27.59 25.28
CA ALA A 8 -6.05 26.35 25.69
C ALA A 8 -7.35 26.12 24.90
N PRO A 9 -7.71 24.86 24.57
CA PRO A 9 -8.97 24.57 23.89
C PRO A 9 -10.15 24.57 24.87
N PRO A 10 -11.38 24.91 24.41
CA PRO A 10 -12.57 24.93 25.26
C PRO A 10 -13.04 23.49 25.60
N PRO A 11 -13.66 23.28 26.77
CA PRO A 11 -14.13 21.95 27.16
C PRO A 11 -15.38 21.54 26.36
N MET A 12 -15.32 20.35 25.76
CA MET A 12 -16.47 19.71 25.13
C MET A 12 -17.54 19.33 26.18
N ASN A 13 -18.75 19.85 26.00
CA ASN A 13 -19.93 19.42 26.74
C ASN A 13 -20.23 17.94 26.42
N ARG A 14 -19.93 17.08 27.39
CA ARG A 14 -20.26 15.66 27.35
C ARG A 14 -21.75 15.51 27.66
N LEU A 15 -22.56 15.35 26.62
CA LEU A 15 -23.96 14.91 26.74
C LEU A 15 -23.97 13.59 27.52
N THR A 16 -24.49 13.62 28.74
CA THR A 16 -24.66 12.45 29.59
C THR A 16 -25.79 11.59 29.04
N ARG A 17 -25.42 10.41 28.55
CA ARG A 17 -26.32 9.29 28.28
C ARG A 17 -27.13 9.00 29.54
N LYS A 18 -28.43 9.32 29.54
CA LYS A 18 -29.37 8.86 30.57
C LYS A 18 -29.37 7.35 30.56
N SER A 19 -28.68 6.74 31.51
CA SER A 19 -28.84 5.34 31.84
C SER A 19 -30.26 5.17 32.38
N MET A 20 -31.07 4.36 31.71
CA MET A 20 -32.20 3.71 32.37
C MET A 20 -31.60 2.82 33.46
N ALA A 21 -31.58 3.35 34.68
CA ALA A 21 -31.31 2.59 35.87
C ALA A 21 -32.67 2.23 36.46
N ASP A 22 -32.84 0.96 36.80
CA ASP A 22 -33.96 0.48 37.61
C ASP A 22 -34.14 1.38 38.84
N PRO A 23 -35.40 1.58 39.31
CA PRO A 23 -35.62 2.33 40.54
C PRO A 23 -34.77 1.71 41.66
N PRO A 24 -34.08 2.52 42.48
CA PRO A 24 -33.21 1.99 43.50
C PRO A 24 -34.05 1.14 44.46
N LEU A 25 -33.67 -0.13 44.60
CA LEU A 25 -34.18 -0.99 45.67
C LEU A 25 -34.03 -0.24 47.01
N PRO A 26 -35.02 -0.34 47.92
CA PRO A 26 -34.93 0.30 49.21
C PRO A 26 -33.66 -0.16 49.94
N PRO A 27 -32.97 0.73 50.68
CA PRO A 27 -31.75 0.37 51.39
C PRO A 27 -32.02 -0.79 52.35
N ASP A 28 -31.13 -1.79 52.32
CA ASP A 28 -31.22 -2.96 53.20
C ASP A 28 -31.34 -2.53 54.68
N PRO A 29 -32.28 -3.10 55.45
CA PRO A 29 -32.44 -2.74 56.86
C PRO A 29 -31.18 -3.16 57.66
N PRO A 30 -30.69 -2.31 58.57
CA PRO A 30 -29.40 -2.48 59.25
C PRO A 30 -29.33 -3.67 60.22
N PHE A 31 -30.43 -4.39 60.42
CA PHE A 31 -30.53 -5.51 61.37
C PHE A 31 -30.24 -6.88 60.74
N ARG A 32 -29.87 -6.94 59.45
CA ARG A 32 -29.68 -8.20 58.72
C ARG A 32 -28.31 -8.87 58.94
N HIS A 33 -27.72 -8.79 60.13
CA HIS A 33 -26.54 -9.59 60.48
C HIS A 33 -26.52 -9.98 61.96
N ALA A 34 -27.28 -11.02 62.31
CA ALA A 34 -26.95 -11.88 63.44
C ALA A 34 -26.68 -13.29 62.88
N PRO A 35 -25.48 -13.88 63.06
CA PRO A 35 -25.21 -15.21 62.55
C PRO A 35 -26.05 -16.23 63.35
N ARG A 36 -26.77 -17.07 62.60
CA ARG A 36 -27.51 -18.22 63.11
C ARG A 36 -26.52 -19.15 63.80
N ARG A 37 -26.49 -19.14 65.14
CA ARG A 37 -25.57 -19.96 65.94
C ARG A 37 -26.04 -21.43 65.88
N SER A 38 -25.50 -22.17 64.93
CA SER A 38 -25.42 -23.62 65.00
C SER A 38 -24.24 -23.94 65.93
N SER A 39 -24.46 -24.71 67.00
CA SER A 39 -23.36 -25.14 67.88
C SER A 39 -23.36 -26.65 67.99
N THR A 40 -22.48 -27.28 67.21
CA THR A 40 -21.70 -28.44 67.65
C THR A 40 -20.31 -27.93 68.02
N SER A 41 -19.85 -28.39 69.19
CA SER A 41 -18.64 -27.99 69.90
C SER A 41 -17.33 -28.23 69.12
N SER A 42 -16.41 -27.27 69.14
CA SER A 42 -15.00 -27.54 69.44
C SER A 42 -14.21 -26.29 69.82
N TYR A 43 -13.24 -26.54 70.70
CA TYR A 43 -12.45 -25.63 71.52
C TYR A 43 -11.58 -24.64 70.76
N GLY A 44 -11.41 -23.46 71.35
CA GLY A 44 -10.38 -22.48 71.00
C GLY A 44 -10.48 -21.26 71.91
N SER A 45 -9.82 -21.30 73.06
CA SER A 45 -9.71 -20.17 73.98
C SER A 45 -8.90 -19.04 73.36
N ALA A 46 -9.51 -17.87 73.19
CA ALA A 46 -8.82 -16.60 72.99
C ALA A 46 -9.54 -15.49 73.79
N ILE A 47 -8.96 -15.18 74.94
CA ILE A 47 -8.74 -13.85 75.54
C ILE A 47 -9.71 -12.73 75.12
N GLY A 48 -10.56 -12.33 76.07
CA GLY A 48 -10.72 -10.93 76.51
C GLY A 48 -11.18 -9.89 75.49
N GLY A 49 -12.50 -9.66 75.42
CA GLY A 49 -13.09 -8.46 74.84
C GLY A 49 -14.55 -8.70 74.48
N SER A 50 -15.49 -8.23 75.30
CA SER A 50 -16.92 -8.26 74.98
C SER A 50 -17.18 -7.32 73.79
N GLN A 51 -17.09 -7.84 72.57
CA GLN A 51 -17.39 -7.08 71.36
C GLN A 51 -18.92 -6.93 71.25
N ASP A 52 -19.40 -5.68 71.32
CA ASP A 52 -20.83 -5.36 71.34
C ASP A 52 -21.47 -5.78 70.00
N PRO A 53 -22.54 -6.61 69.95
CA PRO A 53 -23.08 -7.17 68.70
C PRO A 53 -23.66 -6.13 67.73
N PHE A 54 -23.86 -4.88 68.18
CA PHE A 54 -24.44 -3.80 67.39
C PHE A 54 -23.56 -2.54 67.39
N PRO A 55 -22.32 -2.60 66.87
CA PRO A 55 -21.39 -1.48 66.91
C PRO A 55 -21.88 -0.28 66.07
N PHE A 56 -22.76 -0.53 65.08
CA PHE A 56 -23.36 0.50 64.23
C PHE A 56 -24.32 1.44 64.97
N VAL A 57 -24.86 1.03 66.12
CA VAL A 57 -25.80 1.85 66.89
C VAL A 57 -25.15 3.17 67.35
N ASN A 58 -23.84 3.13 67.60
CA ASN A 58 -23.06 4.30 67.99
C ASN A 58 -22.57 5.15 66.79
N ASP A 59 -22.80 4.70 65.55
CA ASP A 59 -22.45 5.47 64.35
C ASP A 59 -23.40 6.67 64.19
N ARG A 60 -22.83 7.86 64.04
CA ARG A 60 -23.58 9.11 63.82
C ARG A 60 -24.35 9.09 62.51
N SER A 61 -23.83 8.42 61.49
CA SER A 61 -24.49 8.31 60.18
C SER A 61 -25.80 7.52 60.30
N TYR A 62 -25.74 6.37 60.99
CA TYR A 62 -26.89 5.54 61.31
C TYR A 62 -27.89 6.27 62.20
N GLN A 63 -27.44 6.92 63.27
CA GLN A 63 -28.33 7.68 64.16
C GLN A 63 -29.09 8.79 63.42
N ALA A 64 -28.42 9.52 62.51
CA ALA A 64 -29.07 10.55 61.71
C ALA A 64 -30.12 9.96 60.75
N ALA A 65 -29.81 8.82 60.11
CA ALA A 65 -30.75 8.14 59.22
C ALA A 65 -31.94 7.52 59.96
N ALA A 66 -31.69 6.87 61.10
CA ALA A 66 -32.70 6.27 61.96
C ALA A 66 -33.66 7.33 62.53
N LEU A 67 -33.11 8.48 62.97
CA LEU A 67 -33.92 9.61 63.45
C LEU A 67 -34.78 10.20 62.33
N ARG A 68 -34.24 10.32 61.11
CA ARG A 68 -35.01 10.76 59.95
C ARG A 68 -36.16 9.80 59.66
N SER A 69 -35.88 8.50 59.53
CA SER A 69 -36.92 7.49 59.26
C SER A 69 -37.98 7.42 60.36
N LEU A 70 -37.59 7.63 61.62
CA LEU A 70 -38.53 7.69 62.74
C LEU A 70 -39.40 8.95 62.64
N ASN A 71 -38.81 10.12 62.41
CA ASN A 71 -39.54 11.37 62.27
C ASN A 71 -40.45 11.39 61.04
N ASP A 72 -40.04 10.80 59.92
CA ASP A 72 -40.88 10.65 58.72
C ASP A 72 -42.14 9.83 59.03
N TYR A 73 -41.99 8.75 59.83
CA TYR A 73 -43.13 7.93 60.26
C TYR A 73 -44.01 8.62 61.30
N LEU A 74 -43.42 9.42 62.19
CA LEU A 74 -44.14 10.15 63.23
C LEU A 74 -44.83 11.42 62.70
N SER A 75 -44.32 12.05 61.64
CA SER A 75 -44.77 13.34 61.08
C SER A 75 -46.29 13.51 60.93
N PRO A 76 -47.08 12.50 60.51
CA PRO A 76 -48.54 12.65 60.41
C PRO A 76 -49.28 12.60 61.76
N HIS A 77 -48.64 12.14 62.83
CA HIS A 77 -49.32 11.85 64.10
C HIS A 77 -48.71 12.58 65.30
N ARG A 78 -47.44 13.01 65.22
CA ARG A 78 -46.67 13.57 66.34
C ARG A 78 -45.59 14.56 65.88
N PRO A 79 -45.20 15.51 66.73
CA PRO A 79 -44.05 16.38 66.46
C PRO A 79 -42.74 15.57 66.36
N PRO A 80 -41.79 15.98 65.51
CA PRO A 80 -40.54 15.26 65.30
C PRO A 80 -39.66 15.28 66.55
N LEU A 81 -39.01 14.15 66.82
CA LEU A 81 -38.03 14.02 67.89
C LEU A 81 -36.75 14.78 67.54
N ARG A 82 -36.22 15.48 68.55
CA ARG A 82 -34.94 16.21 68.46
C ARG A 82 -33.76 15.25 68.62
N HIS A 83 -32.56 15.70 68.27
CA HIS A 83 -31.32 14.94 68.45
C HIS A 83 -31.02 14.54 69.91
N ARG A 84 -31.63 15.23 70.88
CA ARG A 84 -31.63 14.87 72.30
C ARG A 84 -33.03 15.11 72.88
N PRO A 85 -33.92 14.10 72.83
CA PRO A 85 -35.26 14.25 73.36
C PRO A 85 -35.30 14.10 74.88
N SER A 86 -36.34 14.67 75.47
CA SER A 86 -36.68 14.52 76.88
C SER A 86 -37.17 13.11 77.18
N ALA A 87 -37.10 12.71 78.46
CA ALA A 87 -37.60 11.40 78.90
C ALA A 87 -39.09 11.19 78.57
N LEU A 88 -39.88 12.26 78.62
CA LEU A 88 -41.30 12.26 78.27
C LEU A 88 -41.50 11.99 76.78
N GLU A 89 -40.81 12.71 75.91
CA GLU A 89 -40.87 12.51 74.45
C GLU A 89 -40.48 11.09 74.05
N ILE A 90 -39.47 10.51 74.71
CA ILE A 90 -39.03 9.14 74.48
C ILE A 90 -40.12 8.15 74.88
N THR A 91 -40.65 8.29 76.09
CA THR A 91 -41.69 7.41 76.64
C THR A 91 -42.97 7.45 75.80
N ASP A 92 -43.38 8.65 75.44
CA ASP A 92 -44.57 8.86 74.64
C ASP A 92 -44.41 8.24 73.26
N THR A 93 -43.23 8.38 72.63
CA THR A 93 -42.96 7.77 71.32
C THR A 93 -43.04 6.25 71.38
N PHE A 94 -42.44 5.62 72.39
CA PHE A 94 -42.58 4.16 72.57
C PHE A 94 -44.04 3.73 72.78
N ARG A 95 -44.81 4.49 73.58
CA ARG A 95 -46.24 4.21 73.78
C ARG A 95 -47.02 4.24 72.48
N PHE A 96 -46.76 5.23 71.62
CA PHE A 96 -47.40 5.35 70.30
C PHE A 96 -47.05 4.22 69.35
N LEU A 97 -45.75 3.91 69.22
CA LEU A 97 -45.31 2.82 68.34
C LEU A 97 -45.90 1.49 68.81
N SER A 98 -46.03 1.28 70.11
CA SER A 98 -46.62 0.06 70.67
C SER A 98 -48.13 0.00 70.45
N SER A 99 -48.86 1.11 70.57
CA SER A 99 -50.30 1.12 70.27
C SER A 99 -50.60 0.80 68.79
N ARG A 100 -49.69 1.14 67.87
CA ARG A 100 -49.80 0.74 66.44
C ARG A 100 -49.61 -0.76 66.22
N LEU A 101 -48.96 -1.43 67.15
CA LEU A 101 -48.81 -2.89 67.18
C LEU A 101 -49.89 -3.58 68.02
N ASP A 102 -50.94 -2.86 68.43
CA ASP A 102 -52.03 -3.34 69.29
C ASP A 102 -51.59 -3.68 70.74
N PHE A 103 -50.48 -3.08 71.21
CA PHE A 103 -49.97 -3.23 72.58
C PHE A 103 -50.05 -1.92 73.37
N ASN A 104 -50.71 -1.97 74.54
CA ASN A 104 -50.82 -0.81 75.43
C ASN A 104 -49.67 -0.79 76.45
N LEU A 105 -48.73 0.14 76.32
CA LEU A 105 -47.66 0.35 77.30
C LEU A 105 -48.12 1.28 78.43
N SER A 106 -48.36 0.73 79.62
CA SER A 106 -48.72 1.47 80.83
C SER A 106 -47.48 1.96 81.57
N HIS A 107 -46.48 1.10 81.74
CA HIS A 107 -45.20 1.42 82.39
C HIS A 107 -44.02 1.04 81.48
N LEU A 108 -43.28 2.04 80.98
CA LEU A 108 -42.17 1.84 80.04
C LEU A 108 -41.16 0.78 80.53
N ASP A 109 -40.73 0.89 81.79
CA ASP A 109 -39.70 0.02 82.37
C ASP A 109 -40.14 -1.43 82.58
N GLN A 110 -41.45 -1.68 82.63
CA GLN A 110 -42.01 -3.00 82.90
C GLN A 110 -42.48 -3.67 81.62
N ASP A 111 -43.10 -2.91 80.72
CA ASP A 111 -43.87 -3.44 79.60
C ASP A 111 -43.07 -3.44 78.29
N LEU A 112 -42.10 -2.53 78.13
CA LEU A 112 -41.34 -2.39 76.89
C LEU A 112 -40.39 -3.59 76.65
N LEU A 113 -39.71 -4.08 77.68
CA LEU A 113 -38.78 -5.21 77.55
C LEU A 113 -39.49 -6.51 77.13
N PRO A 114 -40.61 -6.92 77.78
CA PRO A 114 -41.40 -8.06 77.34
C PRO A 114 -41.91 -7.91 75.90
N LEU A 115 -42.39 -6.72 75.52
CA LEU A 115 -42.85 -6.45 74.16
C LEU A 115 -41.72 -6.63 73.14
N LEU A 116 -40.56 -6.01 73.38
CA LEU A 116 -39.40 -6.12 72.50
C LEU A 116 -38.91 -7.57 72.41
N HIS A 117 -38.95 -8.34 73.50
CA HIS A 117 -38.63 -9.76 73.48
C HIS A 117 -39.64 -10.58 72.67
N HIS A 118 -40.94 -10.35 72.85
CA HIS A 118 -42.02 -11.04 72.11
C HIS A 118 -41.91 -10.80 70.60
N LEU A 119 -41.57 -9.58 70.20
CA LEU A 119 -41.38 -9.21 68.80
C LEU A 119 -40.01 -9.64 68.24
N GLY A 120 -39.13 -10.25 69.05
CA GLY A 120 -37.81 -10.71 68.62
C GLY A 120 -36.80 -9.59 68.37
N CYS A 121 -36.90 -8.47 69.09
CA CYS A 121 -35.98 -7.34 68.95
C CYS A 121 -34.55 -7.78 69.28
N PRO A 122 -33.59 -7.59 68.36
CA PRO A 122 -32.22 -8.06 68.56
C PRO A 122 -31.41 -7.18 69.53
N LEU A 123 -31.89 -5.97 69.86
CA LEU A 123 -31.20 -5.00 70.69
C LEU A 123 -31.31 -5.33 72.19
N LYS A 124 -30.18 -5.27 72.91
CA LYS A 124 -30.13 -5.53 74.35
C LYS A 124 -30.44 -4.25 75.15
N LEU A 125 -31.65 -4.19 75.71
CA LEU A 125 -32.04 -3.16 76.67
C LEU A 125 -32.22 -3.77 78.06
N SER A 126 -31.68 -3.11 79.09
CA SER A 126 -31.90 -3.50 80.50
C SER A 126 -32.92 -2.58 81.17
N ARG A 127 -33.54 -3.07 82.24
CA ARG A 127 -34.51 -2.29 83.05
C ARG A 127 -33.90 -1.01 83.61
N SER A 128 -32.61 -1.00 83.92
CA SER A 128 -31.88 0.21 84.33
C SER A 128 -31.73 1.26 83.22
N ASN A 129 -31.76 0.86 81.94
CA ASN A 129 -31.67 1.81 80.83
C ASN A 129 -32.97 2.62 80.64
N LEU A 130 -34.11 2.08 81.09
CA LEU A 130 -35.41 2.72 80.90
C LEU A 130 -35.81 3.66 82.04
N LYS A 131 -35.25 3.47 83.25
CA LYS A 131 -35.46 4.35 84.41
C LYS A 131 -35.00 5.80 84.18
N ALA A 132 -34.00 6.00 83.33
CA ALA A 132 -33.45 7.31 82.98
C ALA A 132 -33.23 7.42 81.45
N PRO A 133 -34.32 7.52 80.67
CA PRO A 133 -34.24 7.34 79.22
C PRO A 133 -33.61 8.55 78.50
N ALA A 134 -33.50 9.70 79.16
CA ALA A 134 -32.86 10.91 78.63
C ALA A 134 -31.32 10.92 78.76
N SER A 135 -30.71 9.86 79.30
CA SER A 135 -29.25 9.77 79.46
C SER A 135 -28.54 9.76 78.10
N PRO A 136 -27.57 10.66 77.83
CA PRO A 136 -26.96 10.83 76.50
C PRO A 136 -26.31 9.59 75.90
N HIS A 137 -25.83 8.68 76.74
CA HIS A 137 -25.19 7.42 76.36
C HIS A 137 -26.21 6.30 76.06
N LEU A 138 -27.48 6.46 76.47
CA LEU A 138 -28.56 5.50 76.20
C LEU A 138 -29.38 5.84 74.95
N TRP A 139 -29.35 7.12 74.55
CA TRP A 139 -30.08 7.60 73.39
C TRP A 139 -29.83 6.81 72.09
N PRO A 140 -28.57 6.44 71.73
CA PRO A 140 -28.32 5.64 70.54
C PRO A 140 -29.10 4.31 70.50
N VAL A 141 -29.13 3.59 71.62
CA VAL A 141 -29.80 2.27 71.72
C VAL A 141 -31.32 2.42 71.75
N LEU A 142 -31.84 3.46 72.42
CA LEU A 142 -33.27 3.75 72.44
C LEU A 142 -33.77 4.17 71.06
N LEU A 143 -33.03 5.03 70.35
CA LEU A 143 -33.33 5.43 68.98
C LEU A 143 -33.31 4.24 68.03
N ALA A 144 -32.32 3.36 68.15
CA ALA A 144 -32.25 2.14 67.35
C ALA A 144 -33.45 1.22 67.60
N SER A 145 -33.92 1.15 68.85
CA SER A 145 -35.09 0.34 69.24
C SER A 145 -36.40 0.93 68.70
N MET A 146 -36.57 2.26 68.76
CA MET A 146 -37.71 2.93 68.13
C MET A 146 -37.71 2.77 66.61
N HIS A 147 -36.55 2.95 65.98
CA HIS A 147 -36.39 2.76 64.55
C HIS A 147 -36.74 1.32 64.13
N TRP A 148 -36.30 0.32 64.90
CA TRP A 148 -36.68 -1.08 64.68
C TRP A 148 -38.19 -1.31 64.79
N LEU A 149 -38.85 -0.75 65.82
CA LEU A 149 -40.31 -0.82 65.96
C LEU A 149 -41.03 -0.20 64.76
N VAL A 150 -40.55 0.93 64.23
CA VAL A 150 -41.10 1.54 63.01
C VAL A 150 -41.00 0.59 61.81
N GLN A 151 -39.87 -0.10 61.64
CA GLN A 151 -39.72 -1.08 60.56
C GLN A 151 -40.69 -2.27 60.72
N ALA A 152 -40.89 -2.74 61.95
CA ALA A 152 -41.86 -3.80 62.24
C ALA A 152 -43.29 -3.38 61.90
N ILE A 153 -43.68 -2.13 62.22
CA ILE A 153 -45.01 -1.62 61.88
C ILE A 153 -45.19 -1.50 60.36
N LYS A 154 -44.21 -0.93 59.64
CA LYS A 154 -44.26 -0.81 58.17
C LYS A 154 -44.43 -2.17 57.49
N TYR A 155 -43.77 -3.20 58.01
CA TYR A 155 -43.92 -4.57 57.52
C TYR A 155 -45.32 -5.12 57.75
N LYS A 156 -45.90 -4.94 58.95
CA LYS A 156 -47.29 -5.31 59.26
C LYS A 156 -48.28 -4.63 58.30
N ASP A 157 -48.14 -3.33 58.08
CA ASP A 157 -49.04 -2.54 57.22
C ASP A 157 -48.96 -3.01 55.74
N HIS A 158 -47.76 -3.37 55.26
CA HIS A 158 -47.56 -3.90 53.92
C HIS A 158 -48.21 -5.28 53.71
N ILE A 159 -48.13 -6.18 54.70
CA ILE A 159 -48.80 -7.48 54.61
C ILE A 159 -50.31 -7.31 54.53
N SER A 160 -50.88 -6.44 55.37
CA SER A 160 -52.32 -6.17 55.39
C SER A 160 -52.85 -5.61 54.06
N SER A 161 -52.06 -4.77 53.37
CA SER A 161 -52.45 -4.18 52.08
C SER A 161 -52.29 -5.12 50.88
N ASN A 162 -51.59 -6.25 50.99
CA ASN A 162 -51.35 -7.13 49.84
C ASN A 162 -52.29 -8.35 49.79
N SER A 163 -53.24 -8.44 50.73
CA SER A 163 -54.13 -9.60 50.91
C SER A 163 -55.53 -9.39 50.28
N HIS A 164 -55.65 -8.59 49.22
CA HIS A 164 -56.96 -8.23 48.68
C HIS A 164 -57.71 -9.41 48.01
N GLY A 165 -57.03 -10.34 47.33
CA GLY A 165 -57.71 -11.44 46.63
C GLY A 165 -58.10 -12.66 47.48
N LEU A 166 -57.34 -12.96 48.54
CA LEU A 166 -57.66 -14.08 49.43
C LEU A 166 -58.80 -13.76 50.39
N ASN A 167 -59.11 -12.48 50.60
CA ASN A 167 -60.09 -12.06 51.58
C ASN A 167 -61.53 -12.27 51.07
N GLU A 168 -61.81 -12.00 49.80
CA GLU A 168 -63.18 -12.02 49.28
C GLU A 168 -63.72 -13.44 49.07
N LEU A 169 -62.93 -14.34 48.49
CA LEU A 169 -63.29 -15.76 48.39
C LEU A 169 -63.45 -16.40 49.77
N LEU A 170 -62.59 -16.02 50.73
CA LEU A 170 -62.67 -16.52 52.10
C LEU A 170 -63.93 -16.00 52.81
N VAL A 171 -64.30 -14.74 52.61
CA VAL A 171 -65.55 -14.14 53.12
C VAL A 171 -66.76 -14.83 52.52
N TYR A 172 -66.80 -15.03 51.20
CA TYR A 172 -67.86 -15.79 50.52
C TYR A 172 -67.98 -17.21 51.09
N THR A 173 -66.85 -17.93 51.21
CA THR A 173 -66.82 -19.30 51.73
C THR A 173 -67.31 -19.36 53.19
N ALA A 174 -66.91 -18.39 54.03
CA ALA A 174 -67.30 -18.34 55.43
C ALA A 174 -68.80 -18.06 55.59
N LEU A 175 -69.35 -17.11 54.81
CA LEU A 175 -70.77 -16.77 54.83
C LEU A 175 -71.63 -17.90 54.24
N SER A 176 -71.20 -18.50 53.13
CA SER A 176 -71.87 -19.66 52.52
C SER A 176 -71.92 -20.84 53.49
N TYR A 177 -70.82 -21.12 54.20
CA TYR A 177 -70.78 -22.15 55.23
C TYR A 177 -71.69 -21.85 56.43
N ASP A 178 -71.78 -20.60 56.88
CA ASP A 178 -72.70 -20.19 57.95
C ASP A 178 -74.18 -20.38 57.55
N HIS A 179 -74.55 -20.00 56.32
CA HIS A 179 -75.91 -20.24 55.80
C HIS A 179 -76.22 -21.73 55.63
N PHE A 180 -75.24 -22.52 55.16
CA PHE A 180 -75.34 -23.98 55.09
C PHE A 180 -75.58 -24.61 56.46
N MET A 181 -74.80 -24.20 57.49
CA MET A 181 -74.96 -24.70 58.85
C MET A 181 -76.32 -24.34 59.47
N LYS A 182 -76.97 -23.27 58.99
CA LYS A 182 -78.32 -22.84 59.40
C LYS A 182 -79.43 -23.50 58.58
N GLY A 183 -79.11 -24.21 57.50
CA GLY A 183 -80.08 -24.83 56.58
C GLY A 183 -80.85 -23.82 55.72
N ASP A 184 -80.32 -22.62 55.52
CA ASP A 184 -80.95 -21.55 54.75
C ASP A 184 -80.48 -21.59 53.29
N GLU A 185 -81.10 -22.47 52.50
CA GLU A 185 -80.76 -22.66 51.08
C GLU A 185 -81.04 -21.42 50.22
N ASP A 186 -82.06 -20.63 50.56
CA ASP A 186 -82.40 -19.41 49.84
C ASP A 186 -81.31 -18.34 50.02
N ALA A 187 -80.76 -18.21 51.23
CA ALA A 187 -79.65 -17.30 51.50
C ALA A 187 -78.35 -17.72 50.79
N VAL A 188 -78.04 -19.02 50.71
CA VAL A 188 -76.89 -19.52 49.92
C VAL A 188 -77.06 -19.17 48.45
N ASN A 189 -78.23 -19.45 47.86
CA ASN A 189 -78.50 -19.13 46.46
C ASN A 189 -78.44 -17.63 46.16
N ALA A 190 -78.85 -16.78 47.10
CA ALA A 190 -78.73 -15.32 46.97
C ALA A 190 -77.26 -14.87 47.00
N LEU A 191 -76.47 -15.42 47.94
CA LEU A 191 -75.04 -15.13 48.08
C LEU A 191 -74.25 -15.59 46.84
N ASP A 192 -74.56 -16.77 46.31
CA ASP A 192 -73.93 -17.31 45.09
C ASP A 192 -74.17 -16.39 43.88
N LYS A 193 -75.41 -15.93 43.71
CA LYS A 193 -75.76 -14.98 42.63
C LYS A 193 -75.02 -13.66 42.78
N GLU A 194 -74.92 -13.12 43.99
CA GLU A 194 -74.20 -11.87 44.23
C GLU A 194 -72.70 -12.04 43.96
N TYR A 195 -72.11 -13.13 44.42
CA TYR A 195 -70.69 -13.43 44.23
C TYR A 195 -70.36 -13.64 42.75
N LEU A 196 -71.15 -14.45 42.04
CA LEU A 196 -70.97 -14.65 40.60
C LEU A 196 -71.10 -13.35 39.82
N ARG A 197 -72.09 -12.50 40.14
CA ARG A 197 -72.23 -11.18 39.52
C ARG A 197 -70.98 -10.31 39.71
N LYS A 198 -70.41 -10.28 40.92
CA LYS A 198 -69.16 -9.53 41.20
C LYS A 198 -68.00 -10.06 40.38
N VAL A 199 -67.82 -11.39 40.36
CA VAL A 199 -66.74 -12.04 39.58
C VAL A 199 -66.91 -11.77 38.08
N GLU A 200 -68.13 -11.80 37.56
CA GLU A 200 -68.44 -11.47 36.16
C GLU A 200 -68.09 -10.00 35.85
N GLU A 201 -68.50 -9.05 36.69
CA GLU A 201 -68.18 -7.63 36.54
C GLU A 201 -66.68 -7.36 36.58
N GLU A 202 -65.95 -8.00 37.50
CA GLU A 202 -64.49 -7.91 37.58
C GLU A 202 -63.81 -8.53 36.35
N SER A 203 -64.31 -9.68 35.89
CA SER A 203 -63.81 -10.34 34.68
C SER A 203 -64.02 -9.47 33.44
N GLU A 204 -65.19 -8.85 33.29
CA GLU A 204 -65.50 -7.94 32.19
C GLU A 204 -64.64 -6.67 32.24
N SER A 205 -64.46 -6.09 33.43
CA SER A 205 -63.58 -4.94 33.67
C SER A 205 -62.12 -5.27 33.33
N ALA A 206 -61.62 -6.42 33.79
CA ALA A 206 -60.28 -6.89 33.47
C ALA A 206 -60.12 -7.16 31.97
N ALA A 207 -61.11 -7.76 31.32
CA ALA A 207 -61.11 -8.00 29.88
C ALA A 207 -61.16 -6.68 29.07
N ALA A 208 -61.86 -5.65 29.56
CA ALA A 208 -61.84 -4.32 28.97
C ALA A 208 -60.46 -3.67 29.09
N LEU A 209 -59.84 -3.72 30.26
CA LEU A 209 -58.48 -3.20 30.48
C LEU A 209 -57.45 -3.91 29.61
N VAL A 210 -57.55 -5.24 29.47
CA VAL A 210 -56.67 -6.01 28.58
C VAL A 210 -56.84 -5.59 27.12
N ARG A 211 -58.07 -5.33 26.66
CA ARG A 211 -58.32 -4.84 25.30
C ARG A 211 -57.73 -3.45 25.08
N GLU A 212 -57.90 -2.55 26.04
CA GLU A 212 -57.30 -1.20 25.99
C GLU A 212 -55.78 -1.27 25.92
N ARG A 213 -55.13 -2.03 26.82
CA ARG A 213 -53.67 -2.20 26.81
C ARG A 213 -53.14 -2.86 25.55
N LYS A 214 -53.89 -3.78 24.95
CA LYS A 214 -53.54 -4.36 23.65
C LYS A 214 -53.59 -3.32 22.53
N GLY A 215 -54.62 -2.47 22.50
CA GLY A 215 -54.70 -1.36 21.54
C GLY A 215 -53.54 -0.38 21.69
N GLU A 216 -53.20 0.02 22.92
CA GLU A 216 -52.03 0.87 23.19
C GLU A 216 -50.71 0.21 22.73
N LEU A 217 -50.59 -1.10 22.91
CA LEU A 217 -49.41 -1.86 22.47
C LEU A 217 -49.31 -1.88 20.94
N GLU A 218 -50.40 -2.15 20.24
CA GLU A 218 -50.45 -2.14 18.78
C GLU A 218 -50.10 -0.75 18.23
N GLU A 219 -50.66 0.32 18.78
CA GLU A 219 -50.31 1.70 18.40
C GLU A 219 -48.82 2.00 18.65
N ALA A 220 -48.27 1.56 19.78
CA ALA A 220 -46.86 1.73 20.08
C ALA A 220 -45.96 0.92 19.12
N GLU A 221 -46.36 -0.29 18.76
CA GLU A 221 -45.66 -1.13 17.78
C GLU A 221 -45.70 -0.51 16.38
N GLU A 222 -46.83 0.04 15.96
CA GLU A 222 -46.97 0.79 14.70
C GLU A 222 -46.08 2.03 14.69
N GLN A 223 -46.03 2.80 15.79
CA GLN A 223 -45.12 3.93 15.92
C GLN A 223 -43.66 3.50 15.83
N ILE A 224 -43.28 2.41 16.49
CA ILE A 224 -41.92 1.84 16.39
C ILE A 224 -41.62 1.41 14.95
N ALA A 225 -42.56 0.73 14.28
CA ALA A 225 -42.40 0.31 12.90
C ALA A 225 -42.25 1.49 11.95
N ALA A 226 -43.04 2.56 12.11
CA ALA A 226 -42.94 3.79 11.33
C ALA A 226 -41.61 4.53 11.57
N LEU A 227 -41.13 4.56 12.82
CA LEU A 227 -39.82 5.14 13.15
C LEU A 227 -38.66 4.31 12.59
N ARG A 228 -38.82 2.99 12.47
CA ARG A 228 -37.83 2.08 11.86
C ARG A 228 -37.85 2.10 10.33
N SER A 229 -39.02 2.27 9.71
CA SER A 229 -39.18 2.27 8.25
C SER A 229 -38.76 3.59 7.62
N ARG A 230 -38.83 4.69 8.38
CA ARG A 230 -38.23 5.96 7.97
C ARG A 230 -36.70 5.79 7.93
N PRO A 231 -36.04 5.97 6.77
CA PRO A 231 -34.59 5.91 6.67
C PRO A 231 -34.00 6.83 7.72
N SER A 232 -33.20 6.26 8.62
CA SER A 232 -32.77 6.99 9.79
C SER A 232 -31.97 8.21 9.33
N LYS A 233 -32.17 9.36 9.97
CA LYS A 233 -31.31 10.53 9.73
C LYS A 233 -29.82 10.15 9.88
N ILE A 234 -29.55 9.10 10.66
CA ILE A 234 -28.24 8.48 10.83
C ILE A 234 -27.72 7.89 9.52
N GLU A 235 -28.49 7.08 8.78
CA GLU A 235 -28.06 6.52 7.49
C GLU A 235 -27.78 7.60 6.43
N GLU A 236 -28.57 8.67 6.42
CA GLU A 236 -28.30 9.83 5.55
C GLU A 236 -26.98 10.52 5.92
N LEU A 237 -26.78 10.78 7.21
CA LEU A 237 -25.53 11.36 7.72
C LEU A 237 -24.33 10.41 7.54
N GLU A 238 -24.52 9.11 7.58
CA GLU A 238 -23.47 8.12 7.32
C GLU A 238 -23.06 8.09 5.84
N ARG A 239 -24.03 8.19 4.92
CA ARG A 239 -23.73 8.37 3.49
C ARG A 239 -22.98 9.67 3.23
N GLU A 240 -23.41 10.77 3.84
CA GLU A 240 -22.76 12.07 3.71
C GLU A 240 -21.35 12.07 4.32
N LYS A 241 -21.17 11.43 5.47
CA LYS A 241 -19.85 11.21 6.08
C LYS A 241 -18.96 10.37 5.17
N ALA A 242 -19.50 9.34 4.53
CA ALA A 242 -18.74 8.51 3.59
C ALA A 242 -18.32 9.30 2.34
N SER A 243 -19.20 10.16 1.79
CA SER A 243 -18.84 11.02 0.66
C SER A 243 -17.74 12.02 1.04
N PHE A 244 -17.87 12.71 2.19
CA PHE A 244 -16.83 13.63 2.66
C PHE A 244 -15.51 12.93 2.93
N ARG A 245 -15.54 11.72 3.48
CA ARG A 245 -14.32 10.92 3.67
C ARG A 245 -13.67 10.56 2.33
N GLY A 246 -14.47 10.22 1.33
CA GLY A 246 -13.99 10.00 -0.04
C GLY A 246 -13.33 11.26 -0.61
N ASP A 247 -13.90 12.43 -0.40
CA ASP A 247 -13.35 13.70 -0.89
C ASP A 247 -12.07 14.11 -0.14
N VAL A 248 -12.00 13.91 1.18
CA VAL A 248 -10.77 14.10 1.97
C VAL A 248 -9.64 13.24 1.42
N ASN A 249 -9.87 11.95 1.17
CA ASN A 249 -8.85 11.08 0.59
C ASN A 249 -8.38 11.57 -0.79
N LYS A 250 -9.29 12.05 -1.66
CA LYS A 250 -8.90 12.64 -2.95
C LYS A 250 -8.01 13.87 -2.77
N PHE A 251 -8.34 14.74 -1.82
CA PHE A 251 -7.54 15.92 -1.53
C PHE A 251 -6.18 15.56 -0.94
N GLU A 252 -6.11 14.57 -0.05
CA GLU A 252 -4.84 14.07 0.48
C GLU A 252 -3.94 13.55 -0.63
N THR A 253 -4.45 12.68 -1.52
CA THR A 253 -3.68 12.21 -2.69
C THR A 253 -3.27 13.35 -3.62
N TYR A 254 -4.14 14.35 -3.81
CA TYR A 254 -3.79 15.52 -4.61
C TYR A 254 -2.64 16.31 -3.95
N VAL A 255 -2.74 16.58 -2.65
CA VAL A 255 -1.69 17.29 -1.89
C VAL A 255 -0.36 16.53 -1.95
N GLU A 256 -0.36 15.22 -1.76
CA GLU A 256 0.83 14.37 -1.89
C GLU A 256 1.49 14.55 -3.27
N SER A 257 0.69 14.49 -4.36
CA SER A 257 1.22 14.68 -5.72
C SER A 257 1.83 16.08 -5.94
N TYR A 258 1.32 17.11 -5.25
CA TYR A 258 1.90 18.45 -5.33
C TYR A 258 3.15 18.58 -4.48
N LEU A 259 3.19 17.95 -3.31
CA LEU A 259 4.39 17.92 -2.48
C LEU A 259 5.54 17.22 -3.21
N GLU A 260 5.27 16.13 -3.93
CA GLU A 260 6.27 15.47 -4.79
C GLU A 260 6.76 16.39 -5.91
N LYS A 261 5.85 17.10 -6.60
CA LYS A 261 6.22 18.06 -7.64
C LYS A 261 7.05 19.22 -7.08
N ILE A 262 6.68 19.74 -5.91
CA ILE A 262 7.42 20.81 -5.22
C ILE A 262 8.83 20.30 -4.89
N GLY A 263 8.96 19.11 -4.29
CA GLY A 263 10.27 18.53 -3.98
C GLY A 263 11.14 18.30 -5.22
N ALA A 264 10.54 17.86 -6.33
CA ALA A 264 11.25 17.71 -7.61
C ALA A 264 11.73 19.07 -8.18
N LEU A 265 10.89 20.11 -8.09
CA LEU A 265 11.25 21.46 -8.51
C LEU A 265 12.33 22.06 -7.61
N GLU A 266 12.23 21.89 -6.29
CA GLU A 266 13.25 22.35 -5.32
C GLU A 266 14.60 21.69 -5.59
N LYS A 267 14.63 20.38 -5.81
CA LYS A 267 15.84 19.66 -6.21
C LYS A 267 16.41 20.21 -7.53
N GLY A 268 15.55 20.43 -8.52
CA GLY A 268 15.95 21.00 -9.81
C GLY A 268 16.44 22.46 -9.72
N ILE A 269 15.96 23.25 -8.75
CA ILE A 269 16.49 24.59 -8.45
C ILE A 269 17.87 24.47 -7.84
N GLU A 270 18.09 23.55 -6.90
CA GLU A 270 19.39 23.37 -6.26
C GLU A 270 20.46 22.91 -7.25
N GLU A 271 20.15 21.92 -8.11
CA GLU A 271 21.05 21.48 -9.18
C GLU A 271 21.41 22.62 -10.15
N ARG A 272 20.46 23.50 -10.48
CA ARG A 272 20.72 24.68 -11.32
C ARG A 272 21.57 25.72 -10.60
N ARG A 273 21.37 25.92 -9.30
CA ARG A 273 22.19 26.83 -8.48
C ARG A 273 23.63 26.33 -8.35
N GLU A 274 23.83 25.03 -8.23
CA GLU A 274 25.17 24.43 -8.21
C GLU A 274 25.89 24.64 -9.55
N LYS A 275 25.22 24.32 -10.67
CA LYS A 275 25.77 24.59 -12.02
C LYS A 275 26.05 26.08 -12.25
N LEU A 276 25.18 26.96 -11.77
CA LEU A 276 25.41 28.41 -11.86
C LEU A 276 26.68 28.80 -11.10
N ARG A 277 26.87 28.29 -9.87
CA ARG A 277 28.09 28.54 -9.08
C ARG A 277 29.35 28.04 -9.78
N GLU A 278 29.29 26.87 -10.41
CA GLU A 278 30.40 26.30 -11.18
C GLU A 278 30.77 27.21 -12.37
N VAL A 279 29.78 27.58 -13.19
CA VAL A 279 29.97 28.46 -14.35
C VAL A 279 30.45 29.86 -13.95
N GLU A 280 29.92 30.43 -12.85
CA GLU A 280 30.39 31.70 -12.30
C GLU A 280 31.85 31.60 -11.83
N GLY A 281 32.24 30.47 -11.24
CA GLY A 281 33.62 30.18 -10.85
C GLY A 281 34.57 30.10 -12.06
N GLU A 282 34.18 29.35 -13.09
CA GLU A 282 34.94 29.25 -14.34
C GLU A 282 35.06 30.61 -15.05
N SER A 283 33.95 31.37 -15.14
CA SER A 283 33.94 32.70 -15.75
C SER A 283 34.89 33.67 -15.02
N ARG A 284 34.93 33.60 -13.68
CA ARG A 284 35.86 34.38 -12.87
C ARG A 284 37.31 33.98 -13.18
N ARG A 285 37.61 32.68 -13.20
CA ARG A 285 38.96 32.17 -13.53
C ARG A 285 39.41 32.62 -14.92
N VAL A 286 38.56 32.46 -15.93
CA VAL A 286 38.85 32.89 -17.31
C VAL A 286 39.02 34.40 -17.40
N ARG A 287 38.29 35.18 -16.62
CA ARG A 287 38.46 36.64 -16.55
C ARG A 287 39.81 37.01 -15.95
N GLU A 288 40.17 36.40 -14.83
CA GLU A 288 41.47 36.61 -14.17
C GLU A 288 42.64 36.23 -15.10
N GLU A 289 42.51 35.11 -15.81
CA GLU A 289 43.48 34.66 -16.81
C GLU A 289 43.58 35.64 -18.00
N ASN A 290 42.44 36.10 -18.55
CA ASN A 290 42.43 37.09 -19.62
C ASN A 290 43.04 38.42 -19.19
N GLU A 291 42.74 38.88 -17.98
CA GLU A 291 43.37 40.08 -17.42
C GLU A 291 44.88 39.87 -17.22
N GLY A 292 45.31 38.69 -16.79
CA GLY A 292 46.72 38.29 -16.72
C GLY A 292 47.40 38.40 -18.08
N LEU A 293 46.86 37.70 -19.08
CA LEU A 293 47.35 37.74 -20.45
C LEU A 293 47.35 39.15 -21.04
N ARG A 294 46.33 39.98 -20.75
CA ARG A 294 46.31 41.39 -21.17
C ARG A 294 47.44 42.18 -20.54
N ARG A 295 47.70 42.03 -19.24
CA ARG A 295 48.85 42.68 -18.59
C ARG A 295 50.17 42.22 -19.19
N ASP A 296 50.30 40.93 -19.50
CA ASP A 296 51.51 40.39 -20.14
C ASP A 296 51.69 40.96 -21.55
N VAL A 297 50.62 41.05 -22.34
CA VAL A 297 50.63 41.64 -23.69
C VAL A 297 50.88 43.16 -23.65
N GLU A 298 50.32 43.88 -22.68
CA GLU A 298 50.58 45.31 -22.49
C GLU A 298 52.02 45.57 -21.99
N GLY A 299 52.55 44.66 -21.16
CA GLY A 299 53.95 44.67 -20.70
C GLY A 299 54.95 44.26 -21.78
N GLN A 300 54.51 43.47 -22.76
CA GLN A 300 55.23 43.29 -24.03
C GLN A 300 55.15 44.60 -24.80
N ALA A 301 56.16 45.45 -24.63
CA ALA A 301 56.35 46.62 -25.48
C ALA A 301 56.67 46.17 -26.91
N MET A 302 55.65 45.75 -27.66
CA MET A 302 55.74 45.57 -29.10
C MET A 302 56.06 46.93 -29.69
N SER A 303 57.33 47.16 -30.02
CA SER A 303 57.72 48.37 -30.72
C SER A 303 56.95 48.42 -32.02
N VAL A 304 56.42 49.58 -32.43
CA VAL A 304 55.82 49.77 -33.77
C VAL A 304 56.77 49.24 -34.86
N ARG A 305 58.08 49.37 -34.62
CA ARG A 305 59.16 48.81 -35.45
C ARG A 305 59.14 47.27 -35.54
N ASP A 306 58.79 46.56 -34.47
CA ASP A 306 58.71 45.10 -34.47
C ASP A 306 57.47 44.61 -35.21
N VAL A 307 56.34 45.32 -35.09
CA VAL A 307 55.12 45.06 -35.88
C VAL A 307 55.36 45.31 -37.37
N GLU A 308 56.04 46.41 -37.72
CA GLU A 308 56.44 46.71 -39.10
C GLU A 308 57.49 45.72 -39.65
N ARG A 309 58.39 45.21 -38.80
CA ARG A 309 59.34 44.16 -39.16
C ARG A 309 58.61 42.85 -39.43
N MET A 310 57.71 42.42 -38.56
CA MET A 310 56.88 41.23 -38.75
C MET A 310 56.01 41.37 -40.01
N GLY A 311 55.45 42.54 -40.28
CA GLY A 311 54.69 42.80 -41.50
C GLY A 311 55.54 42.64 -42.77
N ARG A 312 56.78 43.13 -42.76
CA ARG A 312 57.72 42.94 -43.88
C ARG A 312 58.16 41.49 -44.04
N GLU A 313 58.41 40.78 -42.93
CA GLU A 313 58.75 39.36 -42.94
C GLU A 313 57.57 38.52 -43.47
N LEU A 314 56.33 38.82 -43.06
CA LEU A 314 55.13 38.17 -43.57
C LEU A 314 54.95 38.41 -45.07
N GLN A 315 55.08 39.66 -45.54
CA GLN A 315 55.03 39.98 -46.97
C GLN A 315 56.16 39.32 -47.77
N ALA A 316 57.32 39.09 -47.16
CA ALA A 316 58.40 38.32 -47.79
C ALA A 316 58.01 36.85 -47.94
N VAL A 317 57.49 36.24 -46.87
CA VAL A 317 57.00 34.85 -46.90
C VAL A 317 55.85 34.69 -47.89
N GLU A 318 54.90 35.62 -47.97
CA GLU A 318 53.82 35.59 -48.95
C GLU A 318 54.35 35.64 -50.40
N ARG A 319 55.38 36.46 -50.67
CA ARG A 319 56.05 36.49 -51.98
C ARG A 319 56.75 35.16 -52.28
N ASP A 320 57.47 34.61 -51.31
CA ASP A 320 58.17 33.33 -51.47
C ASP A 320 57.19 32.18 -51.71
N ILE A 321 56.01 32.20 -51.04
CA ILE A 321 54.92 31.23 -51.30
C ILE A 321 54.40 31.39 -52.72
N ALA A 322 54.10 32.62 -53.17
CA ALA A 322 53.60 32.86 -54.53
C ALA A 322 54.62 32.43 -55.60
N GLU A 323 55.92 32.67 -55.38
CA GLU A 323 56.99 32.22 -56.25
C GLU A 323 57.10 30.68 -56.24
N ALA A 324 57.00 30.04 -55.07
CA ALA A 324 57.00 28.59 -54.95
C ALA A 324 55.78 27.94 -55.63
N GLU A 325 54.59 28.57 -55.56
CA GLU A 325 53.39 28.12 -56.26
C GLU A 325 53.52 28.24 -57.78
N LEU A 326 54.07 29.35 -58.28
CA LEU A 326 54.37 29.52 -59.70
C LEU A 326 55.40 28.48 -60.18
N ALA A 327 56.46 28.27 -59.41
CA ALA A 327 57.45 27.26 -59.70
C ALA A 327 56.81 25.86 -59.72
N ARG A 328 55.96 25.55 -58.74
CA ARG A 328 55.21 24.29 -58.69
C ARG A 328 54.35 24.09 -59.93
N GLY A 329 53.56 25.10 -60.33
CA GLY A 329 52.76 25.05 -61.57
C GLY A 329 53.61 24.78 -62.81
N SER A 330 54.78 25.43 -62.93
CA SER A 330 55.70 25.18 -64.06
C SER A 330 56.29 23.76 -64.07
N TRP A 331 56.45 23.14 -62.90
CA TRP A 331 56.90 21.75 -62.78
C TRP A 331 55.75 20.77 -63.02
N GLU A 332 54.54 21.08 -62.59
CA GLU A 332 53.32 20.33 -62.89
C GLU A 332 53.08 20.27 -64.40
N ASP A 333 53.22 21.39 -65.12
CA ASP A 333 53.11 21.43 -66.58
C ASP A 333 54.18 20.53 -67.26
N LYS A 334 55.43 20.57 -66.78
CA LYS A 334 56.50 19.70 -67.29
C LYS A 334 56.22 18.22 -67.01
N VAL A 335 55.71 17.90 -65.82
CA VAL A 335 55.34 16.52 -65.46
C VAL A 335 54.20 16.06 -66.35
N TRP A 336 53.19 16.89 -66.58
CA TRP A 336 52.06 16.59 -67.48
C TRP A 336 52.52 16.32 -68.92
N ASP A 337 53.44 17.13 -69.45
CA ASP A 337 54.00 16.91 -70.78
C ASP A 337 54.81 15.60 -70.84
N MET A 338 55.62 15.30 -69.81
CA MET A 338 56.34 14.03 -69.71
C MET A 338 55.39 12.83 -69.57
N GLU A 339 54.32 12.94 -68.79
CA GLU A 339 53.30 11.89 -68.63
C GLU A 339 52.60 11.60 -69.95
N LYS A 340 52.27 12.63 -70.76
CA LYS A 340 51.72 12.45 -72.11
C LYS A 340 52.68 11.71 -73.03
N GLU A 341 53.96 12.07 -73.02
CA GLU A 341 54.98 11.38 -73.82
C GLU A 341 55.14 9.92 -73.38
N VAL A 342 55.13 9.64 -72.06
CA VAL A 342 55.15 8.27 -71.53
C VAL A 342 53.88 7.51 -71.93
N GLU A 343 52.69 8.11 -71.83
CA GLU A 343 51.43 7.47 -72.23
C GLU A 343 51.44 7.10 -73.72
N LYS A 344 51.96 8.01 -74.56
CA LYS A 344 52.13 7.75 -75.99
C LYS A 344 53.10 6.59 -76.24
N ALA A 345 54.26 6.59 -75.59
CA ALA A 345 55.25 5.52 -75.73
C ALA A 345 54.71 4.16 -75.25
N VAL A 346 53.92 4.14 -74.16
CA VAL A 346 53.27 2.91 -73.66
C VAL A 346 52.22 2.41 -74.67
N LYS A 347 51.41 3.30 -75.27
CA LYS A 347 50.45 2.91 -76.32
C LYS A 347 51.15 2.29 -77.53
N GLU A 348 52.24 2.89 -77.99
CA GLU A 348 53.07 2.34 -79.08
C GLU A 348 53.65 0.97 -78.70
N MET A 349 54.13 0.80 -77.47
CA MET A 349 54.66 -0.46 -76.98
C MET A 349 53.60 -1.56 -76.86
N ILE A 350 52.39 -1.23 -76.40
CA ILE A 350 51.23 -2.15 -76.38
C ILE A 350 50.91 -2.61 -77.80
N GLY A 351 50.93 -1.70 -78.78
CA GLY A 351 50.74 -2.04 -80.19
C GLY A 351 51.78 -3.04 -80.69
N LEU A 352 53.07 -2.74 -80.49
CA LEU A 352 54.16 -3.62 -80.91
C LEU A 352 54.13 -5.00 -80.23
N VAL A 353 53.80 -5.04 -78.94
CA VAL A 353 53.63 -6.30 -78.21
C VAL A 353 52.42 -7.09 -78.73
N GLY A 354 51.32 -6.40 -79.07
CA GLY A 354 50.17 -6.99 -79.74
C GLY A 354 50.56 -7.65 -81.07
N ASP A 355 51.27 -6.93 -81.93
CA ASP A 355 51.75 -7.42 -83.22
C ASP A 355 52.70 -8.64 -83.05
N CYS A 356 53.60 -8.58 -82.07
CA CYS A 356 54.51 -9.68 -81.75
C CYS A 356 53.76 -10.92 -81.25
N ASN A 357 52.80 -10.74 -80.35
CA ASN A 357 51.98 -11.84 -79.83
C ASN A 357 51.12 -12.46 -80.92
N GLU A 358 50.52 -11.67 -81.82
CA GLU A 358 49.78 -12.17 -82.97
C GLU A 358 50.69 -12.98 -83.91
N ALA A 359 51.94 -12.53 -84.14
CA ALA A 359 52.91 -13.28 -84.92
C ALA A 359 53.30 -14.62 -84.25
N ILE A 360 53.49 -14.64 -82.93
CA ILE A 360 53.77 -15.88 -82.18
C ILE A 360 52.59 -16.86 -82.26
N GLU A 361 51.35 -16.37 -82.08
CA GLU A 361 50.14 -17.17 -82.22
C GLU A 361 49.99 -17.75 -83.64
N ARG A 362 50.28 -16.97 -84.70
CA ARG A 362 50.31 -17.45 -86.09
C ARG A 362 51.34 -18.55 -86.32
N LEU A 363 52.52 -18.47 -85.69
CA LEU A 363 53.60 -19.44 -85.84
C LEU A 363 53.38 -20.73 -85.01
N LYS A 364 52.38 -20.76 -84.09
CA LYS A 364 52.08 -21.89 -83.19
C LYS A 364 53.29 -22.38 -82.38
N ILE A 365 54.19 -21.47 -82.01
CA ILE A 365 55.42 -21.77 -81.26
C ILE A 365 55.07 -21.80 -79.77
N GLY A 366 54.43 -22.88 -79.31
CA GLY A 366 54.10 -23.11 -77.90
C GLY A 366 53.05 -22.16 -77.33
N ASN A 367 52.14 -22.67 -76.49
CA ASN A 367 51.05 -21.85 -75.93
C ASN A 367 51.51 -20.93 -74.78
N ASP A 368 52.74 -21.07 -74.29
CA ASP A 368 53.23 -20.40 -73.08
C ASP A 368 54.12 -19.18 -73.37
N LEU A 369 54.37 -18.85 -74.65
CA LEU A 369 55.22 -17.73 -75.07
C LEU A 369 54.38 -16.52 -75.44
N LYS A 370 53.95 -15.72 -74.45
CA LYS A 370 53.19 -14.48 -74.68
C LYS A 370 53.78 -13.31 -73.90
N PHE A 371 54.16 -12.25 -74.59
CA PHE A 371 54.58 -11.00 -73.94
C PHE A 371 53.41 -10.45 -73.11
N MET A 372 53.67 -10.17 -71.84
CA MET A 372 52.70 -9.55 -70.92
C MET A 372 53.31 -8.24 -70.42
N LEU A 373 52.75 -7.12 -70.87
CA LEU A 373 53.34 -5.81 -70.61
C LEU A 373 53.04 -5.36 -69.17
N ASN A 374 54.09 -5.07 -68.40
CA ASN A 374 54.00 -4.50 -67.05
C ASN A 374 54.52 -3.05 -67.07
N THR A 375 53.60 -2.09 -66.99
CA THR A 375 53.93 -0.66 -67.02
C THR A 375 54.65 -0.16 -65.77
N SER A 376 54.76 -0.98 -64.72
CA SER A 376 55.49 -0.68 -63.48
C SER A 376 56.85 -1.38 -63.38
N GLY A 377 57.28 -2.09 -64.43
CA GLY A 377 58.58 -2.78 -64.45
C GLY A 377 59.76 -1.80 -64.50
N SER A 378 60.79 -2.03 -63.69
CA SER A 378 62.01 -1.19 -63.71
C SER A 378 63.09 -1.75 -64.65
N SER A 379 62.91 -2.98 -65.15
CA SER A 379 63.81 -3.64 -66.08
C SER A 379 63.08 -4.13 -67.34
N LEU A 380 63.79 -4.27 -68.47
CA LEU A 380 63.20 -4.68 -69.75
C LEU A 380 62.50 -6.05 -69.68
N ALA A 381 63.02 -6.98 -68.87
CA ALA A 381 62.41 -8.30 -68.68
C ALA A 381 61.12 -8.22 -67.84
N GLU A 382 61.06 -7.34 -66.84
CA GLU A 382 59.84 -7.07 -66.08
C GLU A 382 58.80 -6.36 -66.95
N VAL A 383 59.20 -5.38 -67.76
CA VAL A 383 58.29 -4.60 -68.63
C VAL A 383 57.67 -5.49 -69.70
N LEU A 384 58.41 -6.44 -70.29
CA LEU A 384 57.90 -7.32 -71.35
C LEU A 384 57.29 -8.63 -70.83
N GLY A 385 57.43 -8.93 -69.53
CA GLY A 385 56.90 -10.14 -68.86
C GLY A 385 57.59 -11.44 -69.24
N ILE A 386 58.37 -11.46 -70.33
CA ILE A 386 59.18 -12.58 -70.81
C ILE A 386 60.55 -12.04 -71.23
N ASP A 387 61.61 -12.76 -70.87
CA ASP A 387 62.94 -12.43 -71.38
C ASP A 387 63.11 -12.92 -72.83
N TYR A 388 63.16 -11.96 -73.75
CA TYR A 388 63.42 -12.20 -75.17
C TYR A 388 64.69 -13.03 -75.40
N LYS A 389 65.77 -12.77 -74.66
CA LYS A 389 67.09 -13.36 -74.94
C LYS A 389 67.17 -14.82 -74.48
N SER A 390 66.67 -15.14 -73.30
CA SER A 390 66.76 -16.49 -72.73
C SER A 390 65.60 -17.40 -73.13
N THR A 391 64.42 -16.85 -73.43
CA THR A 391 63.19 -17.65 -73.57
C THR A 391 62.66 -17.64 -75.01
N LEU A 392 62.33 -16.48 -75.57
CA LEU A 392 61.71 -16.41 -76.91
C LEU A 392 62.69 -16.70 -78.05
N LYS A 393 63.90 -16.12 -78.02
CA LYS A 393 64.89 -16.29 -79.09
C LYS A 393 65.33 -17.76 -79.27
N PRO A 394 65.62 -18.54 -78.22
CA PRO A 394 65.92 -19.97 -78.37
C PRO A 394 64.73 -20.77 -78.91
N ALA A 395 63.50 -20.47 -78.50
CA ALA A 395 62.30 -21.16 -79.00
C ALA A 395 62.07 -20.90 -80.50
N LEU A 396 62.27 -19.66 -80.97
CA LEU A 396 62.20 -19.31 -82.40
C LEU A 396 63.28 -20.02 -83.23
N LEU A 397 64.51 -20.09 -82.72
CA LEU A 397 65.60 -20.81 -83.38
C LEU A 397 65.30 -22.31 -83.46
N ALA A 398 64.81 -22.91 -82.38
CA ALA A 398 64.39 -24.31 -82.36
C ALA A 398 63.25 -24.59 -83.36
N PHE A 399 62.23 -23.73 -83.42
CA PHE A 399 61.16 -23.85 -84.42
C PHE A 399 61.67 -23.69 -85.86
N GLY A 400 62.59 -22.75 -86.09
CA GLY A 400 63.21 -22.55 -87.40
C GLY A 400 64.03 -23.76 -87.86
N ASP A 401 64.80 -24.36 -86.95
CA ASP A 401 65.57 -25.57 -87.22
C ASP A 401 64.68 -26.78 -87.44
N ASP A 402 63.60 -26.95 -86.66
CA ASP A 402 62.62 -28.02 -86.86
C ASP A 402 61.84 -27.86 -88.17
N SER A 403 61.46 -26.63 -88.52
CA SER A 403 60.84 -26.31 -89.82
C SER A 403 61.77 -26.61 -90.99
N LYS A 404 63.07 -26.25 -90.89
CA LYS A 404 64.08 -26.62 -91.91
C LYS A 404 64.26 -28.13 -92.00
N LYS A 405 64.30 -28.83 -90.87
CA LYS A 405 64.44 -30.29 -90.82
C LYS A 405 63.23 -30.98 -91.46
N ASN A 406 62.02 -30.53 -91.15
CA ASN A 406 60.78 -31.03 -91.73
C ASN A 406 60.68 -30.69 -93.23
N GLY A 407 61.07 -29.47 -93.63
CA GLY A 407 61.17 -29.06 -95.02
C GLY A 407 62.18 -29.89 -95.81
N LYS A 408 63.36 -30.16 -95.23
CA LYS A 408 64.37 -31.05 -95.81
C LYS A 408 63.82 -32.47 -95.97
N LYS A 409 63.12 -32.99 -94.95
CA LYS A 409 62.48 -34.32 -95.00
C LYS A 409 61.45 -34.40 -96.12
N LYS A 410 60.57 -33.40 -96.26
CA LYS A 410 59.62 -33.30 -97.37
C LYS A 410 60.29 -33.13 -98.73
N TYR A 411 61.41 -32.42 -98.80
CA TYR A 411 62.19 -32.27 -100.04
C TYR A 411 62.89 -33.58 -100.41
N GLU A 412 63.43 -34.32 -99.44
CA GLU A 412 63.98 -35.66 -99.63
C GLU A 412 62.88 -36.63 -100.11
N GLU A 413 61.67 -36.56 -99.54
CA GLU A 413 60.48 -37.28 -100.03
C GLU A 413 60.12 -36.86 -101.46
N PHE A 414 60.13 -35.57 -101.78
CA PHE A 414 59.87 -35.05 -103.13
C PHE A 414 60.92 -35.54 -104.15
N VAL A 415 62.20 -35.51 -103.81
CA VAL A 415 63.28 -36.01 -104.66
C VAL A 415 63.15 -37.52 -104.86
N ALA A 416 62.77 -38.27 -103.82
CA ALA A 416 62.49 -39.70 -103.95
C ALA A 416 61.32 -39.96 -104.91
N LEU A 417 60.23 -39.19 -104.83
CA LEU A 417 59.11 -39.24 -105.77
C LEU A 417 59.52 -38.84 -107.19
N GLN A 418 60.35 -37.81 -107.35
CA GLN A 418 60.87 -37.39 -108.65
C GLN A 418 61.76 -38.47 -109.28
N LYS A 419 62.56 -39.17 -108.46
CA LYS A 419 63.36 -40.31 -108.91
C LYS A 419 62.48 -41.47 -109.35
N GLN A 420 61.42 -41.79 -108.60
CA GLN A 420 60.41 -42.77 -109.03
C GLN A 420 59.73 -42.36 -110.35
N LEU A 421 59.42 -41.07 -110.52
CA LEU A 421 58.83 -40.55 -111.77
C LEU A 421 59.81 -40.67 -112.95
N HIS A 422 61.09 -40.36 -112.75
CA HIS A 422 62.11 -40.49 -113.79
C HIS A 422 62.35 -41.95 -114.18
N GLU A 423 62.34 -42.86 -113.21
CA GLU A 423 62.44 -44.30 -113.45
C GLU A 423 61.25 -44.82 -114.27
N LYS A 424 60.04 -44.30 -114.00
CA LYS A 424 58.85 -44.53 -114.84
C LYS A 424 59.00 -43.95 -116.25
N PHE A 425 59.62 -42.78 -116.39
CA PHE A 425 59.86 -42.16 -117.70
C PHE A 425 60.90 -42.92 -118.53
N LEU A 426 61.97 -43.42 -117.91
CA LEU A 426 62.94 -44.30 -118.57
C LEU A 426 62.33 -45.63 -119.02
N GLN A 427 61.43 -46.22 -118.21
CA GLN A 427 60.63 -47.38 -118.65
C GLN A 427 59.80 -47.04 -119.90
N GLN A 428 59.24 -45.84 -119.97
CA GLN A 428 58.45 -45.38 -121.11
C GLN A 428 59.31 -45.13 -122.36
N ASP A 429 60.52 -44.56 -122.22
CA ASP A 429 61.41 -44.33 -123.36
C ASP A 429 62.11 -45.60 -123.83
N ALA A 430 62.39 -46.57 -122.96
CA ALA A 430 62.80 -47.91 -123.37
C ALA A 430 61.72 -48.58 -124.23
N MET A 431 60.45 -48.49 -123.83
CA MET A 431 59.32 -48.94 -124.65
C MET A 431 59.22 -48.19 -126.00
N LYS A 432 59.59 -46.90 -126.06
CA LYS A 432 59.63 -46.15 -127.33
C LYS A 432 60.82 -46.54 -128.21
N SER A 433 61.99 -46.80 -127.63
CA SER A 433 63.18 -47.26 -128.35
C SER A 433 62.97 -48.67 -128.91
N ASP A 434 62.33 -49.55 -128.16
CA ASP A 434 61.93 -50.88 -128.66
C ASP A 434 60.97 -50.72 -129.85
N ASN A 435 59.99 -49.82 -129.76
CA ASN A 435 59.13 -49.47 -130.90
C ASN A 435 59.89 -48.86 -132.09
N ALA A 436 60.90 -48.00 -131.86
CA ALA A 436 61.71 -47.42 -132.93
C ALA A 436 62.64 -48.45 -133.60
N SER A 437 63.15 -49.42 -132.84
CA SER A 437 63.93 -50.55 -133.39
C SER A 437 63.07 -51.48 -134.25
N LEU A 438 61.80 -51.66 -133.87
CA LEU A 438 60.81 -52.35 -134.70
C LEU A 438 60.53 -51.57 -136.00
N LEU A 439 60.49 -50.24 -135.96
CA LEU A 439 60.30 -49.39 -137.15
C LEU A 439 61.52 -49.38 -138.09
N SER A 440 62.75 -49.34 -137.56
CA SER A 440 63.98 -49.39 -138.38
C SER A 440 64.19 -50.76 -139.06
N LYS A 441 63.79 -51.86 -138.41
CA LYS A 441 63.74 -53.20 -139.06
C LYS A 441 62.72 -53.27 -140.20
N ILE A 442 61.70 -52.42 -140.19
CA ILE A 442 60.74 -52.30 -141.29
C ILE A 442 61.36 -51.45 -142.43
N GLU A 443 62.07 -50.36 -142.12
CA GLU A 443 62.70 -49.49 -143.14
C GLU A 443 63.94 -50.10 -143.83
N GLU A 444 64.77 -50.90 -143.15
CA GLU A 444 65.90 -51.62 -143.79
C GLU A 444 65.45 -52.66 -144.83
N SER A 445 64.17 -53.03 -144.85
CA SER A 445 63.62 -53.97 -145.83
C SER A 445 63.23 -53.34 -147.18
N LEU A 446 63.35 -52.01 -147.35
CA LEU A 446 62.75 -51.28 -148.47
C LEU A 446 63.73 -50.50 -149.39
N ASN A 447 65.04 -50.68 -149.29
CA ASN A 447 65.99 -50.03 -150.21
C ASN A 447 66.52 -51.00 -151.29
N ILE A 448 65.76 -51.12 -152.39
CA ILE A 448 66.24 -51.34 -153.78
C ILE A 448 65.58 -50.30 -154.67
#